data_AF-A0A7C3N5G6-F1
#
_entry.id   AF-A0A7C3N5G6-F1
#
_cell.length_a   1.000
_cell.length_b   1.000
_cell.length_c   1.000
_cell.angle_alpha   90.00
_cell.angle_beta   90.00
_cell.angle_gamma   90.00
#
_symmetry.space_group_name_H-M   'P 1'
#
loop_
_entity.id
_entity.type
_entity.pdbx_description
1 polymer ?
#
loop_
_entity_poly.entity_id
_entity_poly.type
_entity_poly.pdbx_seq_one_letter_code
_entity_poly.pdbx_strand_id
1 'polypeptide(L)'
;MGYKGTVKGKFIELDEPLPYPDGTRVEVTVQPETQPEKKPRKNSPQALLQLAGTLTEEEAEAIMKVVREHVRKIDWEMWRQDEP
;
A
#
# COMPACT_ATOMS: atom_id res chain seq x y z
N MET A 1 -29.35 1.30 -4.80
CA MET A 1 -29.01 2.74 -4.73
C MET A 1 -28.19 2.93 -3.47
N GLY A 2 -27.00 3.52 -3.58
CA GLY A 2 -26.15 3.81 -2.42
C GLY A 2 -26.27 5.28 -2.07
N TYR A 3 -26.38 5.59 -0.77
CA TYR A 3 -26.40 6.96 -0.28
C TYR A 3 -25.02 7.31 0.27
N LYS A 4 -24.61 8.56 0.07
CA LYS A 4 -23.33 9.08 0.58
C LYS A 4 -23.58 9.97 1.78
N GLY A 5 -22.59 10.04 2.65
CA GLY A 5 -22.64 10.83 3.85
C GLY A 5 -21.29 10.90 4.55
N THR A 6 -21.23 11.78 5.54
CA THR A 6 -20.04 12.02 6.34
C THR A 6 -20.25 11.51 7.77
N VAL A 7 -19.25 10.81 8.31
CA VAL A 7 -19.27 10.38 9.72
C VAL A 7 -18.95 11.58 10.62
N LYS A 8 -19.88 11.94 11.52
CA LYS A 8 -19.70 12.93 12.58
C LYS A 8 -19.82 12.27 13.94
N GLY A 9 -18.68 11.79 14.45
CA GLY A 9 -18.62 11.09 15.74
C GLY A 9 -19.39 9.77 15.69
N LYS A 10 -20.55 9.73 16.35
CA LYS A 10 -21.42 8.53 16.42
C LYS A 10 -22.57 8.54 15.41
N PHE A 11 -22.68 9.59 14.60
CA PHE A 11 -23.74 9.76 13.61
C PHE A 11 -23.17 9.75 12.19
N ILE A 12 -23.94 9.21 11.24
CA ILE A 12 -23.67 9.33 9.81
C ILE A 12 -24.66 10.37 9.29
N GLU A 13 -24.18 11.53 8.89
CA GLU A 13 -25.00 12.54 8.22
C GLU A 13 -24.99 12.25 6.73
N LEU A 14 -26.17 12.00 6.16
CA LEU A 14 -26.30 11.76 4.72
C LEU A 14 -26.33 13.09 3.97
N ASP A 15 -25.72 13.12 2.79
CA ASP A 15 -25.69 14.31 1.94
C ASP A 15 -27.09 14.61 1.35
N GLU A 16 -27.88 13.55 1.16
CA GLU A 16 -29.26 13.62 0.68
C GLU A 16 -30.21 12.92 1.67
N PRO A 17 -31.42 13.47 1.90
CA PRO A 17 -32.40 12.85 2.78
C PRO A 17 -32.91 11.53 2.20
N LEU A 18 -33.06 10.53 3.06
CA LEU A 18 -33.64 9.25 2.66
C LEU A 18 -35.14 9.39 2.43
N PRO A 19 -35.71 8.77 1.38
CA PRO A 19 -37.15 8.76 1.13
C PRO A 19 -37.87 7.73 2.01
N TYR A 20 -37.43 7.52 3.25
CA TYR A 20 -38.03 6.57 4.19
C TYR A 20 -38.71 7.32 5.33
N PRO A 21 -39.90 6.90 5.77
CA PRO A 21 -40.56 7.48 6.92
C PRO A 21 -39.80 7.14 8.21
N ASP A 22 -39.94 8.02 9.20
CA ASP A 22 -39.35 7.83 10.53
C ASP A 22 -39.76 6.48 11.14
N GLY A 23 -38.80 5.79 11.78
CA GLY A 23 -39.01 4.47 12.37
C GLY A 23 -38.79 3.29 11.42
N THR A 24 -38.48 3.54 10.14
CA THR A 24 -38.14 2.47 9.18
C THR A 24 -36.81 1.81 9.57
N ARG A 25 -36.81 0.49 9.71
CA ARG A 25 -35.59 -0.29 9.96
C ARG A 25 -34.78 -0.38 8.68
N VAL A 26 -33.53 0.08 8.73
CA VAL A 26 -32.57 0.02 7.61
C VAL A 26 -31.31 -0.75 8.02
N GLU A 27 -30.69 -1.41 7.05
CA GLU A 27 -29.38 -2.03 7.21
C GLU A 27 -28.32 -1.10 6.59
N VAL A 28 -27.28 -0.80 7.37
CA VAL A 28 -26.19 0.09 6.94
C VAL A 28 -24.92 -0.73 6.81
N THR A 29 -24.47 -0.91 5.58
CA THR A 29 -23.15 -1.51 5.31
C THR A 29 -22.13 -0.40 5.19
N VAL A 30 -21.38 -0.17 6.28
CA VAL A 30 -20.23 0.74 6.25
C VAL A 30 -19.06 -0.03 5.65
N GLN A 31 -18.80 0.21 4.37
CA GLN A 31 -17.49 -0.12 3.82
C GLN A 31 -16.60 1.07 4.16
N PRO A 32 -15.53 0.90 4.95
CA PRO A 32 -14.47 1.88 4.84
C PRO A 32 -14.15 1.93 3.34
N GLU A 33 -14.24 3.11 2.72
CA GLU A 33 -13.34 3.34 1.60
C GLU A 33 -12.02 2.88 2.15
N THR A 34 -11.41 1.88 1.52
CA THR A 34 -10.00 1.63 1.70
C THR A 34 -9.40 3.00 1.52
N GLN A 35 -9.16 3.73 2.62
CA GLN A 35 -8.24 4.84 2.61
C GLN A 35 -7.06 4.15 2.00
N PRO A 36 -6.67 4.49 0.76
CA PRO A 36 -5.62 3.77 0.10
C PRO A 36 -4.44 4.02 1.00
N GLU A 37 -4.11 3.03 1.84
CA GLU A 37 -3.38 3.19 3.08
C GLU A 37 -2.16 3.99 2.71
N LYS A 38 -2.19 5.29 3.08
CA LYS A 38 -1.36 6.37 2.51
C LYS A 38 -0.47 5.84 1.39
N LYS A 39 -0.96 5.75 0.13
CA LYS A 39 -0.14 5.27 -1.00
C LYS A 39 1.27 5.78 -0.78
N PRO A 40 2.24 4.88 -0.53
CA PRO A 40 3.52 5.30 0.01
C PRO A 40 4.06 6.37 -0.94
N ARG A 41 4.55 7.49 -0.37
CA ARG A 41 5.01 8.63 -1.16
C ARG A 41 5.86 8.11 -2.32
N LYS A 42 5.66 8.65 -3.52
CA LYS A 42 6.38 8.23 -4.73
C LYS A 42 7.89 8.15 -4.41
N ASN A 43 8.49 6.98 -4.63
CA ASN A 43 9.89 6.65 -4.31
C ASN A 43 10.26 6.49 -2.82
N SER A 44 9.30 6.34 -1.90
CA SER A 44 9.64 5.98 -0.52
C SER A 44 10.18 4.54 -0.45
N PRO A 45 11.01 4.20 0.55
CA PRO A 45 11.46 2.83 0.74
C PRO A 45 10.30 1.82 0.81
N GLN A 46 9.18 2.23 1.41
CA GLN A 46 7.99 1.40 1.53
C GLN A 46 7.26 1.19 0.19
N ALA A 47 7.27 2.18 -0.71
CA ALA A 47 6.76 2.02 -2.08
C ALA A 47 7.60 1.03 -2.89
N LEU A 48 8.92 1.10 -2.73
CA LEU A 48 9.85 0.17 -3.39
C LEU A 48 9.72 -1.26 -2.84
N LEU A 49 9.56 -1.42 -1.53
CA LEU A 49 9.34 -2.72 -0.90
C LEU A 49 7.99 -3.34 -1.30
N GLN A 50 6.95 -2.51 -1.46
CA GLN A 50 5.65 -3.00 -1.92
C GLN A 50 5.73 -3.53 -3.36
N LEU A 51 6.52 -2.90 -4.23
CA LEU A 51 6.83 -3.41 -5.57
C LEU A 51 7.66 -4.70 -5.53
N ALA A 52 8.62 -4.80 -4.62
CA ALA A 52 9.40 -6.03 -4.45
C ALA A 52 8.55 -7.20 -3.92
N GLY A 53 7.55 -6.92 -3.08
CA GLY A 53 6.61 -7.91 -2.55
C GLY A 53 5.59 -8.45 -3.57
N THR A 54 5.54 -7.91 -4.78
CA THR A 54 4.69 -8.40 -5.88
C THR A 54 5.42 -9.28 -6.89
N LEU A 55 6.73 -9.48 -6.72
CA LEU A 55 7.50 -10.36 -7.60
C LEU A 55 7.10 -11.82 -7.35
N THR A 56 6.91 -12.57 -8.43
CA THR A 56 6.83 -14.03 -8.32
C THR A 56 8.21 -14.60 -7.99
N GLU A 57 8.25 -15.83 -7.47
CA GLU A 57 9.51 -16.51 -7.16
C GLU A 57 10.43 -16.63 -8.39
N GLU A 58 9.83 -16.89 -9.55
CA GLU A 58 10.49 -17.00 -10.85
C GLU A 58 11.14 -15.67 -11.29
N GLU A 59 10.41 -14.56 -11.14
CA GLU A 59 10.92 -13.23 -11.46
C GLU A 59 12.05 -12.80 -10.51
N ALA A 60 11.91 -13.13 -9.21
CA ALA A 60 12.95 -12.87 -8.22
C ALA A 60 14.23 -13.67 -8.51
N GLU A 61 14.10 -14.94 -8.89
CA GLU A 61 15.24 -15.79 -9.22
C GLU A 61 15.96 -15.31 -10.49
N ALA A 62 15.22 -14.86 -11.50
CA ALA A 62 15.79 -14.28 -12.71
C ALA A 62 16.63 -13.03 -12.42
N ILE A 63 16.15 -12.13 -11.56
CA ILE A 63 16.90 -10.95 -11.11
C ILE A 63 18.16 -11.38 -10.34
N MET A 64 18.03 -12.33 -9.41
CA MET A 64 19.16 -12.81 -8.60
C MET A 64 20.24 -13.48 -9.45
N LYS A 65 19.85 -14.20 -10.50
CA LYS A 65 20.79 -14.78 -11.46
C LYS A 65 21.62 -13.69 -12.14
N VAL A 66 20.98 -12.66 -12.67
CA VAL A 66 21.68 -11.52 -13.31
C VAL A 66 22.61 -10.81 -12.33
N VAL A 67 22.18 -10.60 -11.09
CA VAL A 67 23.02 -9.99 -10.05
C VAL A 67 24.26 -10.84 -9.77
N ARG A 68 24.12 -12.17 -9.66
CA ARG A 68 25.26 -13.06 -9.41
C ARG A 68 26.24 -13.13 -10.59
N GLU A 69 25.73 -13.08 -11.81
CA GLU A 69 26.51 -13.30 -13.03
C GLU A 69 27.15 -12.02 -13.58
N HIS A 70 26.46 -10.87 -13.46
CA HIS A 70 26.83 -9.65 -14.18
C HIS A 70 27.16 -8.46 -13.29
N VAL A 71 26.75 -8.46 -12.01
CA VAL A 71 27.10 -7.37 -11.10
C VAL A 71 28.45 -7.68 -10.45
N ARG A 72 29.42 -6.78 -10.64
CA ARG A 72 30.72 -6.87 -9.98
C ARG A 72 30.50 -6.93 -8.47
N LYS A 73 30.94 -8.02 -7.85
CA LYS A 73 30.99 -8.10 -6.38
C LYS A 73 32.01 -7.09 -5.87
N ILE A 74 31.66 -6.42 -4.78
CA ILE A 74 32.62 -5.58 -4.07
C ILE A 74 33.74 -6.50 -3.59
N ASP A 75 34.95 -6.23 -4.06
CA ASP A 75 36.16 -6.83 -3.50
C ASP A 75 36.53 -6.07 -2.23
N TRP A 76 36.16 -6.64 -1.09
CA TRP A 76 36.43 -6.03 0.22
C TRP A 76 37.93 -5.94 0.54
N GLU A 77 38.80 -6.65 -0.17
CA GLU A 77 40.26 -6.51 -0.01
C GLU A 77 40.79 -5.25 -0.71
N MET A 78 40.22 -4.85 -1.86
CA MET A 78 40.53 -3.57 -2.50
C MET A 78 40.11 -2.34 -1.67
N TRP A 79 39.25 -2.53 -0.67
CA TRP A 79 38.71 -1.47 0.19
C TRP A 79 39.28 -1.47 1.62
N ARG A 80 40.22 -2.37 1.95
CA ARG A 80 41.04 -2.20 3.15
C ARG A 80 42.03 -1.07 2.89
N GLN A 81 41.67 0.14 3.32
CA GLN A 81 42.67 1.16 3.57
C GLN A 81 43.44 0.70 4.80
N ASP A 82 44.68 0.26 4.62
CA ASP A 82 45.62 0.16 5.74
C ASP A 82 45.71 1.56 6.37
N GLU A 83 45.14 1.73 7.55
CA GLU A 83 45.40 2.91 8.37
C GLU A 83 46.87 2.87 8.82
N PRO A 84 47.57 4.02 8.77
CA PRO A 84 49.01 4.11 9.07
C PRO A 84 49.37 3.78 10.53
#